data_AF-A0A1S3JJW8-F1
#
_entry.id   AF-A0A1S3JJW8-F1
#
_cell.length_a   1.000
_cell.length_b   1.000
_cell.length_c   1.000
_cell.angle_alpha   90.00
_cell.angle_beta   90.00
_cell.angle_gamma   90.00
#
_symmetry.space_group_name_H-M   'P 1'
#
loop_
_entity.id
_entity.type
_entity.pdbx_description
1 polymer ?
#
loop_
_entity_poly.entity_id
_entity_poly.type
_entity_poly.pdbx_seq_one_letter_code
_entity_poly.pdbx_strand_id
1 'polypeptide(L)'
;MRYRHGNQSASGYVLFVPENETTEADTVYYMGITLFNTSDSGNRHLDVNESVQLLVTVHSSACLFWDEQKEIWSSEGCKVSPLSTAVTLHCVCHHMTVFSGSFSILPNAIDIVADSALFLTLLENPLVVSIVLCVWGIYLAVVIWARKKDREDLLKAGVTVLEDNDPEHKYGYLITVITGWRTGAGTTANVGCFITGEDGESDCHVLSDPRRPVFESGGVDSFLLTCAQCLGDLVSVTIWHDNSGTAPAWFLEKLTVRDLQRNEVCEFLCNRWLALDLDDFCIQRTLRPASVEEMKDFSYLFSSNSGFSMREKHLWVSVFSCPPNCPFTRTQRLTCALTLLLTTMLTNIMFYGIPTDDPEDQYQ
;
A
#
# COMPACT_ATOMS: atom_id res chain seq x y z
N MET A 1 29.28 1.65 -0.57
CA MET A 1 28.98 0.34 -1.20
C MET A 1 30.10 0.03 -2.18
N ARG A 2 30.82 -1.09 -2.02
CA ARG A 2 31.81 -1.54 -3.01
C ARG A 2 31.07 -2.43 -4.01
N TYR A 3 30.73 -1.87 -5.17
CA TYR A 3 30.49 -2.69 -6.34
C TYR A 3 31.85 -3.08 -6.90
N ARG A 4 32.10 -4.38 -7.01
CA ARG A 4 33.33 -4.92 -7.59
C ARG A 4 32.88 -5.71 -8.80
N HIS A 5 33.01 -5.12 -9.98
CA HIS A 5 32.95 -5.89 -11.22
C HIS A 5 34.35 -6.44 -11.50
N GLY A 6 34.36 -7.62 -12.11
CA GLY A 6 35.54 -8.31 -12.59
C GLY A 6 36.51 -7.43 -13.35
N ASN A 7 37.76 -7.82 -13.28
CA ASN A 7 38.92 -7.20 -13.88
C ASN A 7 38.81 -7.27 -15.41
N GLN A 8 37.99 -6.39 -16.01
CA GLN A 8 38.02 -6.15 -17.44
C GLN A 8 39.35 -5.51 -17.82
N SER A 9 40.35 -6.37 -17.99
CA SER A 9 41.55 -6.08 -18.77
C SER A 9 41.19 -6.10 -20.27
N ALA A 10 40.17 -5.34 -20.64
CA ALA A 10 39.88 -5.02 -22.03
C ALA A 10 40.68 -3.76 -22.36
N SER A 11 41.56 -3.83 -23.36
CA SER A 11 42.28 -2.70 -23.93
C SER A 11 41.28 -1.72 -24.58
N GLY A 12 40.64 -0.90 -23.73
CA GLY A 12 39.76 0.20 -24.10
C GLY A 12 40.41 1.54 -23.78
N TYR A 13 40.15 2.53 -24.62
CA TYR A 13 40.58 3.90 -24.34
C TYR A 13 39.47 4.59 -23.55
N VAL A 14 39.80 5.05 -22.34
CA VAL A 14 38.91 5.91 -21.54
C VAL A 14 39.32 7.36 -21.80
N LEU A 15 38.46 8.11 -22.47
CA LEU A 15 38.64 9.54 -22.67
C LEU A 15 38.03 10.29 -21.49
N PHE A 16 38.85 11.05 -20.78
CA PHE A 16 38.42 11.99 -19.75
C PHE A 16 37.99 13.29 -20.42
N VAL A 17 36.73 13.69 -20.23
CA VAL A 17 36.25 15.00 -20.67
C VAL A 17 36.24 15.94 -19.45
N PRO A 18 37.20 16.88 -19.36
CA PRO A 18 37.27 17.81 -18.24
C PRO A 18 36.07 18.76 -18.19
N GLU A 19 35.78 19.23 -16.98
CA GLU A 19 34.68 20.14 -16.61
C GLU A 19 34.62 21.45 -17.44
N ASN A 20 35.74 21.87 -18.03
CA ASN A 20 35.83 23.08 -18.85
C ASN A 20 35.18 22.94 -20.23
N GLU A 21 34.76 21.73 -20.64
CA GLU A 21 34.13 21.46 -21.94
C GLU A 21 32.63 21.06 -21.82
N THR A 22 32.08 20.99 -20.62
CA THR A 22 30.70 20.52 -20.36
C THR A 22 29.78 21.64 -19.89
N THR A 23 28.51 21.61 -20.29
CA THR A 23 27.52 22.66 -19.98
C THR A 23 27.01 22.64 -18.53
N GLU A 24 27.27 21.56 -17.80
CA GLU A 24 26.95 21.41 -16.37
C GLU A 24 28.24 21.52 -15.55
N ALA A 25 28.34 22.53 -14.70
CA ALA A 25 29.43 22.68 -13.74
C ALA A 25 29.47 21.48 -12.79
N ASP A 26 30.66 21.03 -12.40
CA ASP A 26 30.92 19.96 -11.42
C ASP A 26 30.51 18.51 -11.79
N THR A 27 30.09 18.22 -13.02
CA THR A 27 29.89 16.83 -13.49
C THR A 27 31.00 16.41 -14.45
N VAL A 28 31.62 15.26 -14.18
CA VAL A 28 32.67 14.71 -15.04
C VAL A 28 32.09 13.56 -15.86
N TYR A 29 32.30 13.62 -17.17
CA TYR A 29 31.87 12.58 -18.11
C TYR A 29 33.07 11.73 -18.52
N TYR A 30 32.93 10.43 -18.37
CA TYR A 30 33.87 9.43 -18.86
C TYR A 30 33.28 8.80 -20.12
N MET A 31 34.03 8.85 -21.23
CA MET A 31 33.68 8.13 -22.45
C MET A 31 34.63 6.95 -22.62
N GLY A 32 34.12 5.73 -22.50
CA GLY A 32 34.86 4.51 -22.81
C GLY A 32 34.60 4.07 -24.24
N ILE A 33 35.65 3.75 -24.99
CA ILE A 33 35.53 3.13 -26.31
C ILE A 33 36.21 1.76 -26.24
N THR A 34 35.43 0.70 -26.43
CA THR A 34 35.92 -0.68 -26.50
C THR A 34 35.60 -1.30 -27.86
N LEU A 35 36.53 -2.12 -28.35
CA LEU A 35 36.36 -2.88 -29.59
C LEU A 35 35.43 -4.07 -29.29
N PHE A 36 34.30 -4.15 -29.99
CA PHE A 36 33.40 -5.30 -29.88
C PHE A 36 34.03 -6.46 -30.65
N ASN A 37 34.35 -7.53 -29.93
CA ASN A 37 34.88 -8.80 -30.47
C ASN A 37 36.38 -8.85 -30.82
N THR A 38 37.26 -8.65 -29.84
CA THR A 38 38.64 -9.16 -29.91
C THR A 38 38.97 -10.00 -28.69
N SER A 39 38.64 -11.29 -28.76
CA SER A 39 39.21 -12.31 -27.89
C SER A 39 40.66 -12.61 -28.32
N ASP A 40 41.57 -11.64 -28.28
CA ASP A 40 42.99 -11.98 -28.20
C ASP A 40 43.84 -10.80 -27.77
N SER A 41 44.62 -11.06 -26.73
CA SER A 41 45.77 -10.28 -26.28
C SER A 41 46.86 -10.29 -27.36
N GLY A 42 46.95 -9.22 -28.16
CA GLY A 42 48.11 -9.00 -29.02
C GLY A 42 47.89 -7.90 -30.04
N ASN A 43 48.90 -7.04 -30.23
CA ASN A 43 48.96 -5.99 -31.26
C ASN A 43 48.61 -6.56 -32.65
N ARG A 44 47.34 -6.51 -33.04
CA ARG A 44 46.91 -6.68 -34.43
C ARG A 44 46.88 -5.30 -35.07
N HIS A 45 47.62 -5.18 -36.16
CA HIS A 45 47.50 -4.05 -37.07
C HIS A 45 46.12 -4.14 -37.73
N LEU A 46 45.24 -3.16 -37.50
CA LEU A 46 43.93 -3.10 -38.14
C LEU A 46 44.11 -2.96 -39.66
N ASP A 47 43.54 -3.87 -40.44
CA ASP A 47 43.51 -3.79 -41.90
C ASP A 47 42.44 -2.79 -42.35
N VAL A 48 42.76 -1.98 -43.37
CA VAL A 48 42.00 -0.80 -43.82
C VAL A 48 40.58 -1.11 -44.33
N ASN A 49 40.20 -2.38 -44.46
CA ASN A 49 38.92 -2.83 -45.03
C ASN A 49 38.02 -3.62 -44.06
N GLU A 50 38.36 -3.76 -42.77
CA GLU A 50 37.48 -4.41 -41.81
C GLU A 50 36.51 -3.42 -41.15
N SER A 51 35.21 -3.76 -41.14
CA SER A 51 34.20 -3.02 -40.39
C SER A 51 34.33 -3.35 -38.91
N VAL A 52 34.83 -2.40 -38.12
CA VAL A 52 34.98 -2.54 -36.67
C VAL A 52 33.71 -2.10 -35.97
N GLN A 53 33.18 -2.94 -35.09
CA GLN A 53 32.11 -2.55 -34.17
C GLN A 53 32.72 -1.94 -32.91
N LEU A 54 32.33 -0.70 -32.60
CA LEU A 54 32.79 0.04 -31.42
C LEU A 54 31.63 0.13 -30.43
N LEU A 55 31.89 -0.26 -29.17
CA LEU A 55 30.99 0.02 -28.06
C LEU A 55 31.45 1.31 -27.40
N VAL A 56 30.59 2.33 -27.45
CA VAL A 56 30.81 3.61 -26.78
C VAL A 56 29.97 3.62 -25.51
N THR A 57 30.62 3.69 -24.35
CA THR A 57 29.96 3.86 -23.05
C THR A 57 30.20 5.27 -22.54
N VAL A 58 29.15 5.88 -21.98
CA VAL A 58 29.24 7.20 -21.35
C VAL A 58 28.72 7.08 -19.93
N HIS A 59 29.55 7.47 -18.97
CA HIS A 59 29.19 7.49 -17.56
C HIS A 59 29.48 8.86 -16.96
N SER A 60 28.52 9.41 -16.22
CA SER A 60 28.72 10.64 -15.46
C SER A 60 28.99 10.31 -13.99
N SER A 61 29.92 11.05 -13.39
CA SER A 61 30.22 10.95 -11.97
C SER A 61 30.39 12.33 -11.36
N ALA A 62 29.87 12.51 -10.14
CA ALA A 62 30.05 13.72 -9.36
C ALA A 62 30.24 13.41 -7.88
N CYS A 63 30.98 14.28 -7.20
CA CYS A 63 31.23 14.22 -5.76
C CYS A 63 30.42 15.32 -5.09
N LEU A 64 29.43 14.92 -4.30
CA LEU A 64 28.47 15.82 -3.68
C LEU A 64 28.61 15.76 -2.17
N PHE A 65 28.19 16.82 -1.50
CA PHE A 65 27.99 16.86 -0.06
C PHE A 65 26.64 17.47 0.26
N TRP A 66 26.10 17.15 1.43
CA TRP A 66 24.84 17.72 1.89
C TRP A 66 25.07 19.10 2.54
N ASP A 67 24.56 20.17 1.94
CA ASP A 67 24.58 21.52 2.50
C ASP A 67 23.34 21.70 3.40
N GLU A 68 23.55 21.64 4.72
CA GLU A 68 22.48 21.78 5.71
C GLU A 68 21.83 23.18 5.73
N GLN A 69 22.53 24.23 5.26
CA GLN A 69 21.99 25.59 5.26
C GLN A 69 21.02 25.82 4.10
N LYS A 70 21.29 25.17 2.97
CA LYS A 70 20.50 25.28 1.74
C LYS A 70 19.56 24.10 1.52
N GLU A 71 19.68 23.02 2.32
CA GLU A 71 18.97 21.75 2.17
C GLU A 71 19.11 21.13 0.77
N ILE A 72 20.30 21.23 0.17
CA ILE A 72 20.61 20.69 -1.17
C ILE A 72 21.88 19.85 -1.17
N TRP A 73 21.96 18.92 -2.12
CA TRP A 73 23.24 18.31 -2.50
C TRP A 73 24.05 19.33 -3.31
N SER A 74 25.21 19.71 -2.80
CA SER A 74 26.13 20.66 -3.44
C SER A 74 27.45 19.97 -3.79
N SER A 75 28.08 20.41 -4.88
CA SER A 75 29.42 20.02 -5.32
C SER A 75 30.51 20.95 -4.78
N GLU A 76 30.14 22.07 -4.16
CA GLU A 76 31.08 23.11 -3.73
C GLU A 76 32.18 22.55 -2.80
N GLY A 77 33.40 22.52 -3.32
CA GLY A 77 34.57 22.07 -2.57
C GLY A 77 34.82 20.57 -2.53
N CYS A 78 34.05 19.80 -3.29
CA CYS A 78 34.33 18.42 -3.63
C CYS A 78 34.60 18.29 -5.14
N LYS A 79 35.67 17.58 -5.50
CA LYS A 79 36.01 17.33 -6.91
C LYS A 79 36.25 15.85 -7.16
N VAL A 80 35.85 15.40 -8.35
CA VAL A 80 36.14 14.06 -8.84
C VAL A 80 37.63 13.96 -9.17
N SER A 81 38.32 12.99 -8.57
CA SER A 81 39.74 12.77 -8.85
C SER A 81 39.95 12.05 -10.18
N PRO A 82 41.06 12.30 -10.90
CA PRO A 82 41.48 11.52 -12.07
C PRO A 82 41.73 10.03 -11.78
N LEU A 83 41.85 9.65 -10.50
CA LEU A 83 41.93 8.25 -10.07
C LEU A 83 40.57 7.52 -10.09
N SER A 84 39.49 8.23 -10.39
CA SER A 84 38.16 7.63 -10.50
C SER A 84 38.07 6.79 -11.77
N THR A 85 37.38 5.65 -11.68
CA THR A 85 37.12 4.73 -12.79
C THR A 85 35.61 4.60 -12.99
N ALA A 86 35.18 3.91 -14.04
CA ALA A 86 33.78 3.60 -14.28
C ALA A 86 33.09 2.83 -13.14
N VAL A 87 33.86 2.24 -12.20
CA VAL A 87 33.34 1.42 -11.09
C VAL A 87 33.67 2.03 -9.73
N THR A 88 34.72 2.86 -9.63
CA THR A 88 35.18 3.44 -8.37
C THR A 88 35.28 4.96 -8.45
N LEU A 89 34.47 5.67 -7.67
CA LEU A 89 34.56 7.12 -7.55
C LEU A 89 35.54 7.49 -6.44
N HIS A 90 36.54 8.31 -6.78
CA HIS A 90 37.48 8.86 -5.83
C HIS A 90 37.23 10.37 -5.68
N CYS A 91 36.62 10.77 -4.57
CA CYS A 91 36.33 12.17 -4.27
C CYS A 91 37.44 12.84 -3.48
N VAL A 92 37.82 14.04 -3.90
CA VAL A 92 38.75 14.93 -3.18
C VAL A 92 37.96 16.14 -2.71
N CYS A 93 37.70 16.20 -1.40
CA CYS A 93 36.99 17.31 -0.77
C CYS A 93 37.91 18.05 0.21
N HIS A 94 37.74 19.36 0.32
CA HIS A 94 38.51 20.19 1.27
C HIS A 94 37.78 20.47 2.59
N HIS A 95 36.62 19.85 2.80
CA HIS A 95 35.81 19.94 4.01
C HIS A 95 35.43 18.54 4.51
N MET A 96 34.99 18.46 5.76
CA MET A 96 34.61 17.21 6.42
C MET A 96 33.10 17.21 6.68
N THR A 97 32.33 17.01 5.61
CA THR A 97 30.87 16.98 5.63
C THR A 97 30.36 15.60 5.17
N VAL A 98 29.05 15.37 5.27
CA VAL A 98 28.42 14.16 4.74
C VAL A 98 28.56 14.17 3.22
N PHE A 99 29.42 13.30 2.70
CA PHE A 99 29.70 13.18 1.27
C PHE A 99 28.92 12.02 0.64
N SER A 100 28.52 12.20 -0.62
CA SER A 100 27.88 11.20 -1.46
C SER A 100 28.46 11.26 -2.87
N GLY A 101 28.50 10.11 -3.54
CA GLY A 101 28.88 10.02 -4.94
C GLY A 101 27.63 9.84 -5.81
N SER A 102 27.47 10.63 -6.86
CA SER A 102 26.48 10.32 -7.89
C SER A 102 27.13 9.45 -8.98
N PHE A 103 26.69 8.21 -9.10
CA PHE A 103 27.01 7.32 -10.22
C PHE A 103 25.75 7.10 -11.05
N SER A 104 25.79 7.49 -12.33
CA SER A 104 24.74 7.15 -13.28
C SER A 104 25.14 5.88 -14.02
N ILE A 105 24.77 4.72 -13.48
CA ILE A 105 24.86 3.45 -14.20
C ILE A 105 23.64 3.38 -15.12
N LEU A 106 23.87 3.26 -16.43
CA LEU A 106 22.77 3.06 -17.36
C LEU A 106 22.10 1.70 -17.04
N PRO A 107 20.76 1.64 -16.94
CA PRO A 107 20.06 0.37 -16.81
C PRO A 107 20.46 -0.55 -17.97
N ASN A 108 20.59 -1.85 -17.70
CA ASN A 108 20.82 -2.83 -18.77
C ASN A 108 19.66 -2.74 -19.76
N ALA A 109 19.98 -2.60 -21.05
CA ALA A 109 18.97 -2.60 -22.10
C ALA A 109 18.38 -4.02 -22.21
N ILE A 110 17.11 -4.17 -21.86
CA ILE A 110 16.38 -5.43 -22.04
C ILE A 110 15.77 -5.40 -23.45
N ASP A 111 16.25 -6.27 -24.33
CA ASP A 111 15.65 -6.44 -25.65
C ASP A 111 14.73 -7.65 -25.62
N ILE A 112 13.44 -7.37 -25.44
CA ILE A 112 12.40 -8.39 -25.23
C ILE A 112 12.32 -9.39 -26.41
N VAL A 113 12.76 -9.00 -27.61
CA VAL A 113 12.71 -9.86 -28.81
C VAL A 113 13.98 -10.71 -28.93
N ALA A 114 15.15 -10.11 -28.73
CA ALA A 114 16.44 -10.82 -28.77
C ALA A 114 16.62 -11.77 -27.56
N ASP A 115 16.11 -11.37 -26.38
CA ASP A 115 16.17 -12.12 -25.13
C ASP A 115 15.10 -13.23 -25.03
N SER A 116 14.34 -13.51 -26.10
CA SER A 116 13.41 -14.65 -26.14
C SER A 116 14.11 -16.01 -25.93
N ALA A 117 15.38 -16.11 -26.36
CA ALA A 117 16.25 -17.26 -26.07
C ALA A 117 16.64 -17.33 -24.58
N LEU A 118 16.62 -16.21 -23.87
CA LEU A 118 16.92 -16.09 -22.44
C LEU A 118 15.74 -16.59 -21.57
N PHE A 119 14.52 -16.59 -22.11
CA PHE A 119 13.42 -17.34 -21.49
C PHE A 119 13.61 -18.86 -21.56
N LEU A 120 14.40 -19.37 -22.52
CA LEU A 120 14.76 -20.78 -22.56
C LEU A 120 15.89 -21.11 -21.57
N THR A 121 16.83 -20.20 -21.31
CA THR A 121 17.83 -20.38 -20.23
C THR A 121 17.21 -20.21 -18.83
N LEU A 122 16.11 -19.46 -18.68
CA LEU A 122 15.32 -19.49 -17.45
C LEU A 122 14.77 -20.91 -17.14
N LEU A 123 14.48 -21.74 -18.15
CA LEU A 123 14.13 -23.15 -17.92
C LEU A 123 15.32 -24.00 -17.46
N GLU A 124 16.56 -23.57 -17.75
CA GLU A 124 17.79 -24.20 -17.22
C GLU A 124 17.99 -23.87 -15.75
N ASN A 125 17.43 -22.76 -15.26
CA ASN A 125 17.36 -22.42 -13.85
C ASN A 125 15.95 -22.69 -13.28
N PRO A 126 15.63 -23.95 -12.91
CA PRO A 126 14.29 -24.34 -12.49
C PRO A 126 13.78 -23.56 -11.27
N LEU A 127 14.68 -22.95 -10.49
CA LEU A 127 14.35 -22.18 -9.29
C LEU A 127 13.58 -20.90 -9.65
N VAL A 128 14.01 -20.14 -10.65
CA VAL A 128 13.33 -18.88 -11.04
C VAL A 128 11.96 -19.16 -11.62
N VAL A 129 11.86 -20.12 -12.54
CA VAL A 129 10.59 -20.53 -13.15
C VAL A 129 9.64 -21.08 -12.09
N SER A 130 10.14 -21.91 -11.16
CA SER A 130 9.32 -22.41 -10.05
C SER A 130 8.79 -21.28 -9.17
N ILE A 131 9.60 -20.26 -8.85
CA ILE A 131 9.14 -19.12 -8.04
C ILE A 131 8.06 -18.33 -8.79
N VAL A 132 8.26 -18.02 -10.07
CA VAL A 132 7.28 -17.27 -10.87
C VAL A 132 5.96 -18.04 -11.00
N LEU A 133 6.01 -19.34 -11.27
CA LEU A 133 4.83 -20.20 -11.33
C LEU A 133 4.12 -20.28 -9.97
N CYS A 134 4.86 -20.36 -8.86
CA CYS A 134 4.30 -20.31 -7.52
C CYS A 134 3.58 -18.98 -7.23
N VAL A 135 4.19 -17.84 -7.61
CA VAL A 135 3.57 -16.51 -7.46
C VAL A 135 2.26 -16.42 -8.23
N TRP A 136 2.24 -16.88 -9.49
CA TRP A 136 1.01 -16.95 -10.30
C TRP A 136 -0.02 -17.92 -9.73
N GLY A 137 0.40 -19.08 -9.23
CA GLY A 137 -0.48 -20.06 -8.59
C GLY A 137 -1.14 -19.51 -7.32
N ILE A 138 -0.35 -18.87 -6.45
CA ILE A 138 -0.86 -18.17 -5.25
C ILE A 138 -1.82 -17.07 -5.67
N TYR A 139 -1.45 -16.24 -6.66
CA TYR A 139 -2.33 -15.19 -7.16
C TYR A 139 -3.68 -15.74 -7.63
N LEU A 140 -3.71 -16.81 -8.43
CA LEU A 140 -4.96 -17.42 -8.90
C LEU A 140 -5.81 -17.95 -7.73
N ALA A 141 -5.19 -18.62 -6.77
CA ALA A 141 -5.89 -19.11 -5.57
C ALA A 141 -6.50 -17.95 -4.76
N VAL A 142 -5.74 -16.89 -4.54
CA VAL A 142 -6.20 -15.71 -3.79
C VAL A 142 -7.23 -14.91 -4.60
N VAL A 143 -7.15 -14.84 -5.93
CA VAL A 143 -8.18 -14.23 -6.79
C VAL A 143 -9.51 -14.97 -6.63
N ILE A 144 -9.50 -16.31 -6.66
CA ILE A 144 -10.72 -17.10 -6.49
C ILE A 144 -11.36 -16.83 -5.13
N TRP A 145 -10.54 -16.83 -4.07
CA TRP A 145 -10.98 -16.47 -2.71
C TRP A 145 -11.52 -15.03 -2.65
N ALA A 146 -10.79 -14.07 -3.21
CA ALA A 146 -11.15 -12.65 -3.20
C ALA A 146 -12.46 -12.40 -3.95
N ARG A 147 -12.67 -13.04 -5.10
CA ARG A 147 -13.95 -12.95 -5.84
C ARG A 147 -15.12 -13.52 -5.06
N LYS A 148 -14.90 -14.61 -4.31
CA LYS A 148 -15.93 -15.18 -3.44
C LYS A 148 -16.26 -14.20 -2.32
N LYS A 149 -15.25 -13.60 -1.69
CA LYS A 149 -15.43 -12.62 -0.61
C LYS A 149 -16.05 -11.31 -1.08
N ASP A 150 -15.60 -10.75 -2.19
CA ASP A 150 -16.21 -9.55 -2.80
C ASP A 150 -17.72 -9.79 -3.08
N ARG A 151 -18.12 -11.01 -3.50
CA ARG A 151 -19.53 -11.35 -3.71
C ARG A 151 -20.32 -11.49 -2.41
N GLU A 152 -19.73 -12.10 -1.37
CA GLU A 152 -20.34 -12.17 -0.05
C GLU A 152 -20.54 -10.77 0.56
N ASP A 153 -19.56 -9.89 0.39
CA ASP A 153 -19.58 -8.51 0.87
C ASP A 153 -20.69 -7.68 0.17
N LEU A 154 -20.92 -7.89 -1.13
CA LEU A 154 -22.06 -7.29 -1.84
C LEU A 154 -23.43 -7.70 -1.29
N LEU A 155 -23.56 -8.91 -0.74
CA LEU A 155 -24.81 -9.34 -0.10
C LEU A 155 -24.99 -8.73 1.29
N LYS A 156 -23.88 -8.31 1.92
CA LYS A 156 -23.89 -7.59 3.21
C LYS A 156 -24.17 -6.11 3.06
N ALA A 157 -23.79 -5.52 1.93
CA ALA A 157 -24.07 -4.13 1.60
C ALA A 157 -25.56 -3.95 1.27
N GLY A 158 -26.34 -3.44 2.24
CA GLY A 158 -27.75 -3.19 2.05
C GLY A 158 -28.39 -2.50 3.24
N VAL A 159 -29.56 -1.89 3.01
CA VAL A 159 -30.41 -1.36 4.08
C VAL A 159 -31.47 -2.40 4.40
N THR A 160 -31.57 -2.77 5.67
CA THR A 160 -32.57 -3.70 6.18
C THR A 160 -33.77 -2.91 6.67
N VAL A 161 -34.94 -3.12 6.08
CA VAL A 161 -36.19 -2.57 6.61
C VAL A 161 -36.61 -3.46 7.75
N LEU A 162 -36.76 -2.88 8.95
CA LEU A 162 -37.14 -3.64 10.13
C LEU A 162 -38.58 -4.16 9.99
N GLU A 163 -38.80 -5.40 10.43
CA GLU A 163 -40.10 -6.08 10.30
C GLU A 163 -41.16 -5.55 11.27
N ASP A 164 -40.73 -4.93 12.36
CA ASP A 164 -41.57 -4.32 13.39
C ASP A 164 -42.01 -2.88 13.06
N ASN A 165 -41.63 -2.36 11.88
CA ASN A 165 -42.09 -1.06 11.39
C ASN A 165 -43.59 -1.08 11.06
N ASP A 166 -44.34 -0.11 11.57
CA ASP A 166 -45.74 0.09 11.21
C ASP A 166 -45.86 0.70 9.80
N PRO A 167 -46.62 0.09 8.87
CA PRO A 167 -46.86 0.64 7.54
C PRO A 167 -47.49 2.04 7.49
N GLU A 168 -48.15 2.48 8.56
CA GLU A 168 -48.75 3.81 8.67
C GLU A 168 -47.73 4.90 9.06
N HIS A 169 -46.57 4.51 9.59
CA HIS A 169 -45.49 5.42 9.97
C HIS A 169 -44.84 6.07 8.74
N LYS A 170 -44.72 7.40 8.75
CA LYS A 170 -44.25 8.19 7.59
C LYS A 170 -42.83 8.75 7.78
N TYR A 171 -42.32 8.77 9.00
CA TYR A 171 -41.02 9.36 9.33
C TYR A 171 -39.98 8.25 9.45
N GLY A 172 -39.07 8.15 8.48
CA GLY A 172 -38.00 7.16 8.46
C GLY A 172 -36.67 7.70 8.98
N TYR A 173 -35.98 6.89 9.78
CA TYR A 173 -34.64 7.12 10.29
C TYR A 173 -33.75 5.95 9.89
N LEU A 174 -32.64 6.23 9.21
CA LEU A 174 -31.66 5.22 8.82
C LEU A 174 -30.56 5.14 9.88
N ILE A 175 -30.58 4.08 10.68
CA ILE A 175 -29.57 3.79 11.69
C ILE A 175 -28.49 2.92 11.06
N THR A 176 -27.24 3.37 11.10
CA THR A 176 -26.07 2.57 10.70
C THR A 176 -25.22 2.29 11.91
N VAL A 177 -25.09 1.02 12.24
CA VAL A 177 -24.31 0.51 13.36
C VAL A 177 -22.95 0.05 12.86
N ILE A 178 -21.87 0.57 13.46
CA ILE A 178 -20.51 0.19 13.12
C ILE A 178 -19.93 -0.59 14.29
N THR A 179 -19.72 -1.88 14.08
CA THR A 179 -19.07 -2.78 15.05
C THR A 179 -17.57 -2.70 14.86
N GLY A 180 -16.82 -2.56 15.95
CA GLY A 180 -15.37 -2.39 15.85
C GLY A 180 -14.66 -3.65 15.31
N TRP A 181 -13.45 -3.46 14.80
CA TRP A 181 -12.67 -4.54 14.16
C TRP A 181 -11.95 -5.49 15.14
N ARG A 182 -12.02 -5.24 16.45
CA ARG A 182 -11.25 -6.01 17.45
C ARG A 182 -11.61 -7.49 17.41
N THR A 183 -10.67 -8.36 17.75
CA THR A 183 -10.94 -9.80 17.85
C THR A 183 -12.07 -10.04 18.86
N GLY A 184 -13.12 -10.75 18.44
CA GLY A 184 -14.30 -10.98 19.28
C GLY A 184 -15.20 -9.75 19.48
N ALA A 185 -15.06 -8.71 18.65
CA ALA A 185 -15.90 -7.52 18.74
C ALA A 185 -17.36 -7.74 18.31
N GLY A 186 -17.61 -8.71 17.44
CA GLY A 186 -18.96 -9.03 16.99
C GLY A 186 -19.77 -9.79 18.04
N THR A 187 -21.10 -9.64 17.97
CA THR A 187 -22.03 -10.23 18.94
C THR A 187 -23.03 -11.18 18.29
N THR A 188 -23.43 -12.19 19.05
CA THR A 188 -24.55 -13.08 18.71
C THR A 188 -25.84 -12.74 19.47
N ALA A 189 -25.80 -11.74 20.34
CA ALA A 189 -26.96 -11.31 21.12
C ALA A 189 -27.96 -10.54 20.26
N ASN A 190 -29.22 -10.48 20.69
CA ASN A 190 -30.20 -9.62 20.04
C ASN A 190 -29.94 -8.18 20.47
N VAL A 191 -29.74 -7.30 19.49
CA VAL A 191 -29.48 -5.88 19.70
C VAL A 191 -30.76 -5.09 19.45
N GLY A 192 -31.08 -4.18 20.34
CA GLY A 192 -32.21 -3.28 20.20
C GLY A 192 -31.80 -1.82 20.39
N CYS A 193 -32.56 -0.91 19.82
CA CYS A 193 -32.36 0.51 20.05
C CYS A 193 -33.66 1.31 19.94
N PHE A 194 -33.62 2.52 20.50
CA PHE A 194 -34.61 3.56 20.27
C PHE A 194 -33.92 4.93 20.19
N ILE A 195 -34.56 5.87 19.52
CA ILE A 195 -34.08 7.22 19.25
C ILE A 195 -34.92 8.19 20.06
N THR A 196 -34.28 9.09 20.78
CA THR A 196 -34.92 10.21 21.49
C THR A 196 -34.53 11.51 20.79
N GLY A 197 -35.51 12.26 20.34
CA GLY A 197 -35.36 13.61 19.81
C GLY A 197 -36.10 14.65 20.64
N GLU A 198 -36.05 15.91 20.22
CA GLU A 198 -36.70 17.02 20.92
C GLU A 198 -38.23 16.93 20.92
N ASP A 199 -38.80 16.46 19.80
CA ASP A 199 -40.25 16.40 19.59
C ASP A 199 -40.87 15.07 20.05
N GLY A 200 -40.04 14.10 20.45
CA GLY A 200 -40.49 12.84 21.02
C GLY A 200 -39.49 11.70 20.94
N GLU A 201 -39.98 10.49 21.17
CA GLU A 201 -39.18 9.26 21.23
C GLU A 201 -39.75 8.22 20.25
N SER A 202 -38.87 7.43 19.64
CA SER A 202 -39.26 6.30 18.81
C SER A 202 -39.67 5.10 19.66
N ASP A 203 -40.39 4.17 19.05
CA ASP A 203 -40.54 2.84 19.64
C ASP A 203 -39.18 2.13 19.77
N CYS A 204 -39.15 1.08 20.60
CA CYS A 204 -37.98 0.23 20.74
C CYS A 204 -37.99 -0.83 19.63
N HIS A 205 -36.96 -0.82 18.80
CA HIS A 205 -36.84 -1.73 17.68
C HIS A 205 -35.72 -2.74 17.89
N VAL A 206 -35.96 -4.00 17.50
CA VAL A 206 -34.93 -5.04 17.49
C VAL A 206 -34.24 -5.05 16.13
N LEU A 207 -32.96 -4.72 16.14
CA LEU A 207 -32.14 -4.62 14.94
C LEU A 207 -31.73 -6.03 14.51
N SER A 208 -32.44 -6.58 13.53
CA SER A 208 -32.15 -7.92 12.99
C SER A 208 -32.30 -7.94 11.48
N ASP A 209 -31.57 -8.84 10.82
CA ASP A 209 -31.73 -9.10 9.39
C ASP A 209 -31.94 -10.60 9.15
N PRO A 210 -33.06 -11.03 8.55
CA PRO A 210 -33.33 -12.44 8.29
C PRO A 210 -32.47 -13.03 7.16
N ARG A 211 -31.83 -12.20 6.33
CA ARG A 211 -31.09 -12.61 5.12
C ARG A 211 -29.59 -12.72 5.35
N ARG A 212 -29.04 -12.02 6.35
CA ARG A 212 -27.59 -12.00 6.60
C ARG A 212 -27.26 -11.90 8.09
N PRO A 213 -26.10 -12.41 8.53
CA PRO A 213 -25.60 -12.12 9.86
C PRO A 213 -25.31 -10.61 9.99
N VAL A 214 -25.65 -10.04 11.15
CA VAL A 214 -25.45 -8.63 11.52
C VAL A 214 -24.56 -8.54 12.76
N PHE A 215 -23.94 -7.38 12.98
CA PHE A 215 -23.05 -7.10 14.11
C PHE A 215 -21.80 -8.00 14.16
N GLU A 216 -21.31 -8.42 12.99
CA GLU A 216 -20.02 -9.10 12.90
C GLU A 216 -18.87 -8.14 13.20
N SER A 217 -17.72 -8.67 13.66
CA SER A 217 -16.52 -7.86 13.90
C SER A 217 -16.13 -7.05 12.66
N GLY A 218 -16.07 -5.72 12.79
CA GLY A 218 -15.78 -4.81 11.68
C GLY A 218 -16.92 -4.60 10.69
N GLY A 219 -18.10 -5.12 10.99
CA GLY A 219 -19.32 -4.99 10.20
C GLY A 219 -19.92 -3.59 10.25
N VAL A 220 -20.61 -3.25 9.17
CA VAL A 220 -21.37 -2.00 9.03
C VAL A 220 -22.77 -2.39 8.59
N ASP A 221 -23.73 -2.26 9.51
CA ASP A 221 -25.10 -2.72 9.30
C ASP A 221 -26.07 -1.55 9.35
N SER A 222 -26.86 -1.37 8.29
CA SER A 222 -27.81 -0.27 8.15
C SER A 222 -29.26 -0.77 8.24
N PHE A 223 -30.03 -0.17 9.15
CA PHE A 223 -31.43 -0.50 9.43
C PHE A 223 -32.32 0.72 9.22
N LEU A 224 -33.45 0.54 8.55
CA LEU A 224 -34.47 1.55 8.39
C LEU A 224 -35.55 1.37 9.47
N LEU A 225 -35.68 2.38 10.33
CA LEU A 225 -36.69 2.49 11.38
C LEU A 225 -37.73 3.53 10.96
N THR A 226 -39.00 3.31 11.28
CA THR A 226 -40.09 4.26 10.97
C THR A 226 -40.89 4.64 12.22
N CYS A 227 -41.20 5.93 12.36
CA CYS A 227 -41.96 6.53 13.45
C CYS A 227 -43.27 7.19 12.98
N ALA A 228 -44.26 7.25 13.87
CA ALA A 228 -45.53 7.95 13.63
C ALA A 228 -45.34 9.47 13.47
N GLN A 229 -44.40 10.04 14.20
CA GLN A 229 -44.12 11.48 14.24
C GLN A 229 -42.64 11.77 13.97
N CYS A 230 -42.36 13.01 13.56
CA CYS A 230 -41.00 13.52 13.49
C CYS A 230 -40.43 13.63 14.92
N LEU A 231 -39.19 13.19 15.12
CA LEU A 231 -38.49 13.28 16.41
C LEU A 231 -37.82 14.64 16.61
N GLY A 232 -37.78 15.51 15.60
CA GLY A 232 -37.10 16.80 15.68
C GLY A 232 -35.57 16.62 15.67
N ASP A 233 -34.86 17.52 16.35
CA ASP A 233 -33.41 17.41 16.49
C ASP A 233 -33.07 16.21 17.40
N LEU A 234 -32.15 15.35 16.96
CA LEU A 234 -31.82 14.12 17.68
C LEU A 234 -31.04 14.45 18.97
N VAL A 235 -31.56 14.01 20.12
CA VAL A 235 -30.98 14.30 21.44
C VAL A 235 -30.12 13.13 21.92
N SER A 236 -30.59 11.90 21.74
CA SER A 236 -29.82 10.71 22.09
C SER A 236 -30.31 9.46 21.38
N VAL A 237 -29.45 8.44 21.30
CA VAL A 237 -29.80 7.09 20.87
C VAL A 237 -29.46 6.14 21.99
N THR A 238 -30.43 5.35 22.42
CA THR A 238 -30.18 4.27 23.38
C THR A 238 -30.08 2.95 22.65
N ILE A 239 -28.97 2.25 22.85
CA ILE A 239 -28.71 0.94 22.27
C ILE A 239 -28.37 -0.06 23.36
N TRP A 240 -28.85 -1.29 23.20
CA TRP A 240 -28.70 -2.35 24.18
C TRP A 240 -28.66 -3.72 23.52
N HIS A 241 -28.21 -4.73 24.25
CA HIS A 241 -28.34 -6.13 23.85
C HIS A 241 -28.87 -6.99 25.00
N ASP A 242 -29.51 -8.11 24.68
CA ASP A 242 -30.14 -9.02 25.66
C ASP A 242 -29.16 -10.02 26.31
N ASN A 243 -27.87 -9.92 25.98
CA ASN A 243 -26.82 -10.84 26.42
C ASN A 243 -27.08 -12.33 26.07
N SER A 244 -27.87 -12.60 25.03
CA SER A 244 -28.13 -13.96 24.54
C SER A 244 -27.03 -14.48 23.59
N GLY A 245 -27.10 -15.77 23.25
CA GLY A 245 -26.17 -16.42 22.32
C GLY A 245 -24.87 -16.90 22.97
N THR A 246 -23.93 -17.34 22.13
CA THR A 246 -22.66 -17.94 22.58
C THR A 246 -21.55 -16.92 22.81
N ALA A 247 -21.61 -15.78 22.12
CA ALA A 247 -20.65 -14.68 22.22
C ALA A 247 -21.42 -13.36 22.32
N PRO A 248 -21.98 -13.03 23.51
CA PRO A 248 -22.82 -11.85 23.68
C PRO A 248 -22.03 -10.53 23.77
N ALA A 249 -20.76 -10.60 24.16
CA ALA A 249 -19.89 -9.43 24.26
C ALA A 249 -19.79 -8.70 22.93
N TRP A 250 -20.00 -7.38 22.94
CA TRP A 250 -20.05 -6.58 21.74
C TRP A 250 -19.18 -5.34 21.86
N PHE A 251 -18.33 -5.06 20.87
CA PHE A 251 -17.61 -3.80 20.82
C PHE A 251 -18.24 -2.85 19.79
N LEU A 252 -18.97 -1.87 20.29
CA LEU A 252 -19.62 -0.85 19.48
C LEU A 252 -18.66 0.32 19.25
N GLU A 253 -18.30 0.56 17.99
CA GLU A 253 -17.42 1.67 17.61
C GLU A 253 -18.20 2.98 17.59
N LYS A 254 -19.23 3.06 16.75
CA LYS A 254 -20.13 4.23 16.67
C LYS A 254 -21.47 3.86 16.02
N LEU A 255 -22.44 4.75 16.17
CA LEU A 255 -23.66 4.76 15.38
C LEU A 255 -23.75 6.03 14.55
N THR A 256 -24.42 5.93 13.42
CA THR A 256 -24.80 7.06 12.58
C THR A 256 -26.29 6.99 12.32
N VAL A 257 -27.03 8.05 12.65
CA VAL A 257 -28.46 8.15 12.35
C VAL A 257 -28.64 9.22 11.29
N ARG A 258 -29.27 8.84 10.18
CA ARG A 258 -29.68 9.77 9.13
C ARG A 258 -31.19 9.97 9.17
N ASP A 259 -31.60 11.20 9.46
CA ASP A 259 -32.99 11.63 9.32
C ASP A 259 -33.31 11.75 7.82
N LEU A 260 -34.29 10.96 7.34
CA LEU A 260 -34.62 10.94 5.91
C LEU A 260 -35.50 12.12 5.48
N GLN A 261 -36.12 12.84 6.42
CA GLN A 261 -36.96 14.00 6.13
C GLN A 261 -36.11 15.26 6.01
N ARG A 262 -35.16 15.44 6.94
CA ARG A 262 -34.25 16.59 7.00
C ARG A 262 -32.97 16.38 6.22
N ASN A 263 -32.67 15.12 5.87
CA ASN A 263 -31.42 14.70 5.24
C ASN A 263 -30.17 15.08 6.07
N GLU A 264 -30.34 15.12 7.39
CA GLU A 264 -29.30 15.40 8.37
C GLU A 264 -28.71 14.09 8.89
N VAL A 265 -27.41 14.09 9.17
CA VAL A 265 -26.68 12.92 9.65
C VAL A 265 -26.03 13.26 10.99
N CYS A 266 -26.42 12.53 12.02
CA CYS A 266 -25.85 12.65 13.35
C CYS A 266 -24.98 11.42 13.65
N GLU A 267 -23.75 11.64 14.13
CA GLU A 267 -22.89 10.56 14.61
C GLU A 267 -22.91 10.48 16.14
N PHE A 268 -22.91 9.26 16.66
CA PHE A 268 -22.95 8.93 18.08
C PHE A 268 -21.75 8.04 18.39
N LEU A 269 -20.76 8.57 19.11
CA LEU A 269 -19.52 7.87 19.41
C LEU A 269 -19.69 6.99 20.65
N CYS A 270 -19.21 5.74 20.59
CA CYS A 270 -19.23 4.81 21.73
C CYS A 270 -17.83 4.30 22.06
N ASN A 271 -17.16 3.62 21.13
CA ASN A 271 -15.81 3.03 21.26
C ASN A 271 -15.60 2.19 22.54
N ARG A 272 -16.60 1.40 22.92
CA ARG A 272 -16.60 0.64 24.17
C ARG A 272 -17.22 -0.74 24.02
N TRP A 273 -16.88 -1.61 24.96
CA TRP A 273 -17.56 -2.90 25.09
C TRP A 273 -18.92 -2.70 25.74
N LEU A 274 -19.91 -3.37 25.18
CA LEU A 274 -21.21 -3.65 25.78
C LEU A 274 -21.20 -5.14 26.13
N ALA A 275 -20.96 -5.45 27.40
CA ALA A 275 -20.79 -6.81 27.89
C ALA A 275 -20.94 -6.83 29.42
N LEU A 276 -21.24 -7.99 29.99
CA LEU A 276 -21.30 -8.17 31.46
C LEU A 276 -19.94 -8.43 32.10
N ASP A 277 -18.92 -8.73 31.31
CA ASP A 277 -17.59 -9.19 31.75
C ASP A 277 -16.43 -8.31 31.23
N LEU A 278 -16.72 -7.29 30.43
CA LEU A 278 -15.73 -6.39 29.83
C LEU A 278 -16.06 -4.90 30.09
N ASP A 279 -15.02 -4.07 30.05
CA ASP A 279 -15.05 -2.60 30.25
C ASP A 279 -15.77 -2.17 31.54
N ASP A 280 -16.97 -1.59 31.45
CA ASP A 280 -17.74 -1.09 32.59
C ASP A 280 -18.94 -1.98 32.96
N PHE A 281 -18.99 -3.20 32.42
CA PHE A 281 -20.04 -4.20 32.72
C PHE A 281 -21.46 -3.74 32.34
N CYS A 282 -21.57 -2.82 31.37
CA CYS A 282 -22.85 -2.31 30.87
C CYS A 282 -23.24 -2.97 29.54
N ILE A 283 -24.49 -3.42 29.43
CA ILE A 283 -25.07 -3.98 28.19
C ILE A 283 -25.97 -3.00 27.42
N GLN A 284 -26.20 -1.82 28.01
CA GLN A 284 -27.02 -0.74 27.46
C GLN A 284 -26.26 0.58 27.58
N ARG A 285 -26.36 1.43 26.56
CA ARG A 285 -25.85 2.82 26.60
C ARG A 285 -26.78 3.78 25.90
N THR A 286 -26.91 4.96 26.49
CA THR A 286 -27.50 6.13 25.87
C THR A 286 -26.38 7.04 25.39
N LEU A 287 -26.33 7.26 24.08
CA LEU A 287 -25.31 8.06 23.40
C LEU A 287 -25.92 9.38 22.97
N ARG A 288 -25.19 10.48 23.13
CA ARG A 288 -25.57 11.78 22.58
C ARG A 288 -24.91 12.02 21.22
N PRO A 289 -25.44 12.92 20.37
CA PRO A 289 -24.75 13.36 19.18
C PRO A 289 -23.36 13.89 19.55
N ALA A 290 -22.37 13.47 18.78
CA ALA A 290 -21.00 13.89 18.97
C ALA A 290 -20.78 15.32 18.43
N SER A 291 -19.98 16.10 19.15
CA SER A 291 -19.60 17.42 18.68
C SER A 291 -18.50 17.34 17.62
N VAL A 292 -18.30 18.43 16.88
CA VAL A 292 -17.25 18.50 15.84
C VAL A 292 -15.85 18.37 16.46
N GLU A 293 -15.67 18.83 17.70
CA GLU A 293 -14.42 18.69 18.45
C GLU A 293 -14.15 17.23 18.82
N GLU A 294 -15.15 16.52 19.34
CA GLU A 294 -15.02 15.11 19.73
C GLU A 294 -14.71 14.21 18.52
N MET A 295 -15.28 14.52 17.36
CA MET A 295 -14.94 13.83 16.11
C MET A 295 -13.50 14.09 15.66
N LYS A 296 -12.89 15.20 16.09
CA LYS A 296 -11.50 15.59 15.76
C LYS A 296 -10.49 15.23 16.85
N ASP A 297 -10.95 14.70 17.98
CA ASP A 297 -10.07 14.35 19.08
C ASP A 297 -9.08 13.28 18.66
N PHE A 298 -7.80 13.52 18.96
CA PHE A 298 -6.71 12.62 18.56
C PHE A 298 -6.93 11.20 19.07
N SER A 299 -7.40 11.00 20.30
CA SER A 299 -7.62 9.66 20.86
C SER A 299 -8.71 8.90 20.09
N TYR A 300 -9.79 9.59 19.73
CA TYR A 300 -10.86 9.02 18.92
C TYR A 300 -10.36 8.69 17.52
N LEU A 301 -9.72 9.66 16.85
CA LEU A 301 -9.14 9.47 15.53
C LEU A 301 -8.08 8.38 15.54
N PHE A 302 -7.23 8.30 16.54
CA PHE A 302 -6.20 7.28 16.65
C PHE A 302 -6.82 5.89 16.84
N SER A 303 -7.79 5.74 17.74
CA SER A 303 -8.44 4.44 18.00
C SER A 303 -9.24 3.93 16.79
N SER A 304 -10.05 4.79 16.18
CA SER A 304 -10.85 4.44 14.99
C SER A 304 -9.96 4.24 13.75
N ASN A 305 -8.98 5.12 13.54
CA ASN A 305 -8.15 5.10 12.34
C ASN A 305 -7.00 4.10 12.39
N SER A 306 -6.54 3.63 13.56
CA SER A 306 -5.42 2.66 13.60
C SER A 306 -5.78 1.33 12.92
N GLY A 307 -6.99 0.83 13.15
CA GLY A 307 -7.50 -0.37 12.47
C GLY A 307 -7.90 -0.09 11.01
N PHE A 308 -8.58 1.04 10.77
CA PHE A 308 -9.05 1.43 9.45
C PHE A 308 -7.92 1.78 8.47
N SER A 309 -6.92 2.54 8.90
CA SER A 309 -5.77 2.97 8.09
C SER A 309 -4.94 1.77 7.61
N MET A 310 -4.71 0.78 8.47
CA MET A 310 -4.06 -0.48 8.07
C MET A 310 -4.89 -1.25 7.04
N ARG A 311 -6.22 -1.22 7.17
CA ARG A 311 -7.17 -1.92 6.30
C ARG A 311 -7.35 -1.27 4.94
N GLU A 312 -7.24 0.04 4.82
CA GLU A 312 -7.42 0.73 3.54
C GLU A 312 -6.12 1.07 2.83
N LYS A 313 -5.10 1.50 3.60
CA LYS A 313 -3.87 2.08 3.04
C LYS A 313 -2.74 1.07 2.89
N HIS A 314 -2.66 0.05 3.76
CA HIS A 314 -1.62 -0.96 3.62
C HIS A 314 -2.00 -1.99 2.55
N LEU A 315 -1.36 -1.88 1.40
CA LEU A 315 -1.68 -2.63 0.18
C LEU A 315 -1.99 -4.12 0.44
N TRP A 316 -1.11 -4.82 1.15
CA TRP A 316 -1.24 -6.26 1.39
C TRP A 316 -2.32 -6.62 2.42
N VAL A 317 -2.48 -5.81 3.47
CA VAL A 317 -3.48 -6.07 4.53
C VAL A 317 -4.88 -5.76 3.99
N SER A 318 -4.97 -4.76 3.12
CA SER A 318 -6.21 -4.35 2.50
C SER A 318 -6.87 -5.40 1.61
N VAL A 319 -6.09 -6.35 1.06
CA VAL A 319 -6.63 -7.50 0.33
C VAL A 319 -7.48 -8.39 1.26
N PHE A 320 -6.99 -8.62 2.48
CA PHE A 320 -7.62 -9.54 3.42
C PHE A 320 -8.69 -8.90 4.28
N SER A 321 -8.58 -7.60 4.55
CA SER A 321 -9.43 -6.94 5.54
C SER A 321 -10.40 -5.91 4.95
N CYS A 322 -10.49 -5.71 3.64
CA CYS A 322 -11.41 -4.74 3.02
C CYS A 322 -12.85 -4.75 3.61
N PRO A 323 -13.46 -3.61 3.98
CA PRO A 323 -14.86 -3.58 4.41
C PRO A 323 -15.85 -3.77 3.24
N PRO A 324 -17.12 -4.13 3.52
CA PRO A 324 -18.10 -4.46 2.47
C PRO A 324 -18.46 -3.30 1.54
N ASN A 325 -18.37 -2.06 2.03
CA ASN A 325 -18.73 -0.85 1.28
C ASN A 325 -17.54 -0.14 0.64
N CYS A 326 -16.41 -0.85 0.45
CA CYS A 326 -15.24 -0.24 -0.19
C CYS A 326 -15.46 0.00 -1.69
N PRO A 327 -15.04 1.14 -2.24
CA PRO A 327 -15.12 1.41 -3.67
C PRO A 327 -14.15 0.54 -4.50
N PHE A 328 -13.11 0.01 -3.84
CA PHE A 328 -12.04 -0.76 -4.47
C PHE A 328 -12.02 -2.18 -3.94
N THR A 329 -12.23 -3.15 -4.83
CA THR A 329 -12.46 -4.57 -4.48
C THR A 329 -11.17 -5.27 -4.05
N ARG A 330 -11.29 -6.39 -3.33
CA ARG A 330 -10.12 -7.20 -2.92
C ARG A 330 -9.34 -7.71 -4.12
N THR A 331 -10.06 -8.07 -5.18
CA THR A 331 -9.49 -8.48 -6.46
C THR A 331 -8.64 -7.39 -7.11
N GLN A 332 -9.13 -6.14 -7.13
CA GLN A 332 -8.36 -5.02 -7.65
C GLN A 332 -7.12 -4.73 -6.80
N ARG A 333 -7.25 -4.75 -5.46
CA ARG A 333 -6.11 -4.60 -4.53
C ARG A 333 -5.03 -5.65 -4.76
N LEU A 334 -5.44 -6.91 -4.93
CA LEU A 334 -4.54 -8.02 -5.22
C LEU A 334 -3.82 -7.84 -6.56
N THR A 335 -4.52 -7.38 -7.60
CA THR A 335 -3.89 -7.10 -8.90
C THR A 335 -2.85 -6.00 -8.80
N CYS A 336 -3.13 -4.91 -8.08
CA CYS A 336 -2.17 -3.84 -7.84
C CYS A 336 -0.94 -4.33 -7.06
N ALA A 337 -1.15 -5.20 -6.07
CA ALA A 337 -0.07 -5.81 -5.30
C ALA A 337 0.83 -6.71 -6.16
N LEU A 338 0.23 -7.52 -7.04
CA LEU A 338 0.98 -8.33 -8.00
C LEU A 338 1.75 -7.44 -8.98
N THR A 339 1.14 -6.38 -9.53
CA THR A 339 1.84 -5.49 -10.47
C THR A 339 3.04 -4.84 -9.82
N LEU A 340 2.91 -4.36 -8.58
CA LEU A 340 4.04 -3.76 -7.87
C LEU A 340 5.17 -4.77 -7.64
N LEU A 341 4.83 -6.00 -7.21
CA LEU A 341 5.81 -7.07 -7.03
C LEU A 341 6.52 -7.45 -8.35
N LEU A 342 5.79 -7.55 -9.47
CA LEU A 342 6.40 -7.87 -10.76
C LEU A 342 7.26 -6.72 -11.29
N THR A 343 6.84 -5.47 -11.09
CA THR A 343 7.64 -4.31 -11.48
C THR A 343 8.92 -4.20 -10.66
N THR A 344 8.91 -4.53 -9.36
CA THR A 344 10.13 -4.52 -8.55
C THR A 344 11.10 -5.63 -8.95
N MET A 345 10.58 -6.82 -9.29
CA MET A 345 11.40 -7.88 -9.87
C MET A 345 12.02 -7.45 -11.20
N LEU A 346 11.25 -6.81 -12.08
CA LEU A 346 11.75 -6.30 -13.35
C LEU A 346 12.83 -5.23 -13.14
N THR A 347 12.62 -4.27 -12.24
CA THR A 347 13.65 -3.25 -11.95
C THR A 347 14.92 -3.88 -11.40
N ASN A 348 14.81 -4.92 -10.56
CA ASN A 348 15.99 -5.63 -10.07
C ASN A 348 16.77 -6.28 -11.21
N ILE A 349 16.08 -6.89 -12.20
CA ILE A 349 16.75 -7.46 -13.39
C ILE A 349 17.45 -6.36 -14.20
N MET A 350 16.81 -5.20 -14.38
CA MET A 350 17.39 -4.07 -15.12
C MET A 350 18.68 -3.53 -14.48
N PHE A 351 18.77 -3.51 -13.14
CA PHE A 351 19.91 -2.93 -12.43
C PHE A 351 21.01 -3.95 -12.10
N TYR A 352 20.65 -5.19 -11.76
CA TYR A 352 21.62 -6.21 -11.32
C TYR A 352 22.03 -7.18 -12.44
N GLY A 353 21.32 -7.19 -13.57
CA GLY A 353 21.62 -8.05 -14.71
C GLY A 353 21.41 -9.54 -14.41
N ILE A 354 21.85 -10.38 -15.34
CA ILE A 354 21.87 -11.83 -15.19
C ILE A 354 23.31 -12.22 -14.83
N PRO A 355 23.55 -13.05 -13.79
CA PRO A 355 24.88 -13.54 -13.49
C PRO A 355 25.45 -14.27 -14.72
N THR A 356 26.55 -13.79 -15.26
CA THR A 356 27.33 -14.50 -16.27
C THR A 356 28.19 -15.56 -15.58
N ASP A 357 28.45 -16.69 -16.23
CA ASP A 357 29.32 -17.78 -15.71
C ASP A 357 30.80 -17.37 -15.56
N ASP A 358 31.11 -16.08 -15.55
CA ASP A 358 32.45 -15.59 -15.33
C ASP A 358 32.85 -15.81 -13.86
N PRO A 359 33.98 -16.48 -13.58
CA PRO A 359 34.38 -16.86 -12.23
C PRO A 359 34.65 -15.68 -11.29
N GLU A 360 34.69 -14.44 -11.80
CA GLU A 360 34.81 -13.22 -11.00
C GLU A 360 33.48 -12.73 -10.40
N ASP A 361 32.33 -13.18 -10.93
CA ASP A 361 30.99 -12.81 -10.42
C ASP A 361 30.50 -13.75 -9.29
N GLN A 362 31.21 -14.86 -9.01
CA GLN A 362 30.83 -15.85 -7.99
C GLN A 362 31.18 -15.46 -6.53
N TYR A 363 31.84 -14.32 -6.31
CA TYR A 363 32.14 -13.80 -4.98
C TYR A 363 31.43 -12.47 -4.73
N GLN A 364 30.09 -12.50 -4.73
CA GLN A 364 29.25 -11.48 -4.11
C GLN A 364 28.79 -11.90 -2.71
#